data_AF-A0A6A5ZQU4-F1
#
_entry.id   AF-A0A6A5ZQU4-F1
#
_cell.length_a   1.000
_cell.length_b   1.000
_cell.length_c   1.000
_cell.angle_alpha   90.00
_cell.angle_beta   90.00
_cell.angle_gamma   90.00
#
_symmetry.space_group_name_H-M   'P 1'
#
loop_
_entity.id
_entity.type
_entity.pdbx_description
1 polymer ?
#
loop_
_entity_poly.entity_id
_entity_poly.type
_entity_poly.pdbx_seq_one_letter_code
_entity_poly.pdbx_strand_id
1 'polypeptide(L)'
;MDSTPRITVSISNSSDTFDLSTNVPFTIFIALKLDHSCPITFDKRCAGLFDGRLLHKGGLTFVNTSTGQPVPRSIIDLCYSSSNSDGTPTENDKETFRTLFPGKEYLIEANFYPLLSLPLFDDRGMTGEELAQKQDTLPRTWKWPRVGLFEDGETYEVGVSKKAVVGRWMEGSLEDLLAMKRSWLFGLVKSAQKPEIKGTKIEYTIEKTTKFIFKRPDKDGSLNWP
;
A
#
# COMPACT_ATOMS: atom_id res chain seq x y z
N MET A 1 15.91 -2.98 -28.77
CA MET A 1 15.14 -4.10 -28.22
C MET A 1 14.53 -3.59 -26.93
N ASP A 2 13.23 -3.34 -26.90
CA ASP A 2 12.58 -2.87 -25.67
C ASP A 2 12.51 -4.03 -24.67
N SER A 3 13.32 -3.94 -23.63
CA SER A 3 13.31 -4.89 -22.53
C SER A 3 12.01 -4.75 -21.74
N THR A 4 11.47 -5.87 -21.26
CA THR A 4 10.37 -5.84 -20.29
C THR A 4 10.80 -5.00 -19.08
N PRO A 5 10.00 -4.02 -18.63
CA PRO A 5 10.35 -3.20 -17.48
C PRO A 5 10.51 -4.08 -16.24
N ARG A 6 11.48 -3.71 -15.42
CA ARG A 6 11.69 -4.29 -14.09
C ARG A 6 11.62 -3.18 -13.05
N ILE A 7 11.03 -3.46 -11.90
CA ILE A 7 10.99 -2.52 -10.78
C ILE A 7 11.81 -3.11 -9.63
N THR A 8 12.88 -2.42 -9.28
CA THR A 8 13.71 -2.76 -8.11
C THR A 8 13.18 -2.05 -6.87
N VAL A 9 13.34 -2.72 -5.73
CA VAL A 9 12.76 -2.30 -4.46
C VAL A 9 13.83 -2.29 -3.37
N SER A 10 13.95 -1.16 -2.69
CA SER A 10 14.74 -1.02 -1.47
C SER A 10 13.83 -0.60 -0.32
N ILE A 11 13.87 -1.35 0.77
CA ILE A 11 13.02 -1.12 1.95
C ILE A 11 13.88 -0.62 3.11
N SER A 12 13.39 0.40 3.82
CA SER A 12 13.95 0.87 5.09
C SER A 12 12.83 1.21 6.08
N ASN A 13 13.17 1.33 7.36
CA ASN A 13 12.24 1.69 8.42
C ASN A 13 12.66 3.03 9.04
N SER A 14 11.72 3.73 9.66
CA SER A 14 12.00 4.94 10.44
C SER A 14 12.80 4.66 11.71
N SER A 15 12.79 3.41 12.20
CA SER A 15 13.49 2.94 13.38
C SER A 15 13.77 1.43 13.26
N ASP A 16 14.83 0.95 13.91
CA ASP A 16 15.12 -0.48 14.05
C ASP A 16 14.22 -1.16 15.11
N THR A 17 13.49 -0.36 15.89
CA THR A 17 12.53 -0.84 16.89
C THR A 17 11.16 -0.21 16.65
N PHE A 18 10.14 -1.05 16.53
CA PHE A 18 8.74 -0.64 16.56
C PHE A 18 8.18 -0.88 17.96
N ASP A 19 8.17 0.17 18.78
CA ASP A 19 7.73 0.13 20.17
C ASP A 19 6.37 0.82 20.35
N LEU A 20 5.35 0.01 20.65
CA LEU A 20 3.98 0.48 20.81
C LEU A 20 3.79 1.42 22.00
N SER A 21 4.67 1.38 23.01
CA SER A 21 4.57 2.21 24.23
C SER A 21 4.90 3.68 23.98
N THR A 22 5.64 3.97 22.90
CA THR A 22 6.08 5.33 22.58
C THR A 22 4.98 6.20 21.98
N ASN A 23 3.90 5.59 21.46
CA ASN A 23 2.87 6.27 20.67
C ASN A 23 3.43 7.06 19.47
N VAL A 24 4.65 6.76 19.02
CA VAL A 24 5.28 7.38 17.86
C VAL A 24 5.02 6.51 16.62
N PRO A 25 4.52 7.10 15.51
CA PRO A 25 4.27 6.34 14.29
C PRO A 25 5.49 5.59 13.78
N PHE A 26 5.25 4.39 13.25
CA PHE A 26 6.29 3.58 12.62
C PHE A 26 6.08 3.57 11.10
N THR A 27 7.09 4.03 10.37
CA THR A 27 7.03 4.18 8.92
C THR A 27 7.98 3.22 8.26
N ILE A 28 7.47 2.48 7.28
CA ILE A 28 8.26 1.69 6.34
C ILE A 28 8.32 2.46 5.03
N PHE A 29 9.54 2.75 4.60
CA PHE A 29 9.85 3.42 3.36
C PHE A 29 10.15 2.38 2.29
N ILE A 30 9.47 2.47 1.16
CA ILE A 30 9.67 1.61 0.00
C ILE A 30 10.13 2.49 -1.17
N ALA A 31 11.42 2.45 -1.44
CA ALA A 31 12.02 3.09 -2.59
C ALA A 31 11.92 2.16 -3.81
N LEU A 32 11.32 2.65 -4.88
CA LEU A 32 11.15 1.93 -6.15
C LEU A 32 11.99 2.60 -7.23
N LYS A 33 12.70 1.79 -8.03
CA LYS A 33 13.41 2.25 -9.22
C LYS A 33 12.96 1.45 -10.43
N LEU A 34 12.73 2.16 -11.53
CA LEU A 34 12.36 1.56 -12.80
C LEU A 34 13.61 1.30 -13.64
N ASP A 35 13.87 0.03 -13.91
CA ASP A 35 14.87 -0.45 -14.85
C ASP A 35 14.20 -0.62 -16.23
N HIS A 36 14.06 0.47 -16.97
CA HIS A 36 13.49 0.50 -18.31
C HIS A 36 13.98 1.73 -19.10
N SER A 37 13.87 1.72 -20.42
CA SER A 37 14.23 2.87 -21.29
C SER A 37 13.19 3.98 -21.23
N CYS A 38 11.91 3.62 -21.05
CA CYS A 38 10.78 4.53 -21.08
C CYS A 38 10.05 4.59 -19.72
N PRO A 39 9.36 5.70 -19.40
CA PRO A 39 8.39 5.72 -18.31
C PRO A 39 7.30 4.67 -18.50
N ILE A 40 6.77 4.19 -17.38
CA ILE A 40 5.57 3.35 -17.38
C ILE A 40 4.49 4.00 -16.54
N THR A 41 3.25 3.95 -17.01
CA THR A 41 2.08 4.39 -16.26
C THR A 41 1.13 3.22 -16.03
N PHE A 42 0.56 3.15 -14.83
CA PHE A 42 -0.40 2.12 -14.46
C PHE A 42 -1.44 2.67 -13.49
N ASP A 43 -2.62 2.04 -13.49
CA ASP A 43 -3.61 2.26 -12.44
C ASP A 43 -3.09 1.64 -11.13
N LYS A 44 -3.11 2.40 -10.04
CA LYS A 44 -2.76 1.95 -8.69
C LYS A 44 -3.48 0.66 -8.31
N ARG A 45 -4.73 0.49 -8.75
CA ARG A 45 -5.56 -0.71 -8.50
C ARG A 45 -4.94 -1.98 -9.08
N CYS A 46 -4.15 -1.84 -10.14
CA CYS A 46 -3.42 -2.93 -10.78
C CYS A 46 -2.03 -3.18 -10.17
N ALA A 47 -1.61 -2.42 -9.15
CA ALA A 47 -0.29 -2.49 -8.55
C ALA A 47 -0.36 -2.68 -7.02
N GLY A 48 0.01 -3.87 -6.54
CA GLY A 48 -0.21 -4.27 -5.13
C GLY A 48 0.41 -3.35 -4.06
N LEU A 49 1.49 -2.64 -4.39
CA LEU A 49 2.15 -1.67 -3.48
C LEU A 49 1.54 -0.26 -3.51
N PHE A 50 0.73 0.07 -4.51
CA PHE A 50 0.17 1.41 -4.71
C PHE A 50 -1.32 1.49 -4.34
N ASP A 51 -1.92 0.34 -4.08
CA ASP A 51 -3.32 0.18 -3.74
C ASP A 51 -3.51 0.16 -2.21
N GLY A 52 -4.76 0.15 -1.75
CA GLY A 52 -5.11 -0.01 -0.33
C GLY A 52 -4.60 -1.31 0.31
N ARG A 53 -4.00 -2.22 -0.48
CA ARG A 53 -3.48 -3.53 -0.06
C ARG A 53 -2.06 -3.49 0.51
N LEU A 54 -1.39 -2.34 0.57
CA LEU A 54 0.02 -2.23 0.97
C LEU A 54 0.35 -2.96 2.30
N LEU A 55 -0.48 -2.79 3.33
CA LEU A 55 -0.33 -3.46 4.63
C LEU A 55 -1.20 -4.73 4.81
N HIS A 56 -1.87 -5.16 3.75
CA HIS A 56 -2.75 -6.33 3.74
C HIS A 56 -2.14 -7.46 2.91
N LYS A 57 -2.79 -8.63 2.90
CA LYS A 57 -2.39 -9.75 2.04
C LYS A 57 -2.37 -9.29 0.58
N GLY A 58 -1.18 -9.23 -0.02
CA GLY A 58 -0.98 -8.74 -1.38
C GLY A 58 0.03 -7.61 -1.50
N GLY A 59 0.32 -6.90 -0.40
CA GLY A 59 1.41 -5.90 -0.29
C GLY A 59 2.62 -6.45 0.48
N LEU A 60 3.09 -5.70 1.48
CA LEU A 60 4.29 -6.02 2.28
C LEU A 60 4.16 -7.27 3.15
N THR A 61 5.16 -8.14 3.12
CA THR A 61 5.28 -9.31 4.00
C THR A 61 6.10 -8.99 5.23
N PHE A 62 5.83 -9.66 6.34
CA PHE A 62 6.64 -9.63 7.56
C PHE A 62 6.95 -11.07 7.92
N VAL A 63 8.23 -11.41 8.06
CA VAL A 63 8.67 -12.76 8.37
C VAL A 63 9.45 -12.73 9.67
N ASN A 64 9.04 -13.52 10.65
CA ASN A 64 9.82 -13.68 11.87
C ASN A 64 11.15 -14.33 11.50
N THR A 65 12.26 -13.67 11.83
CA THR A 65 13.61 -14.11 11.48
C THR A 65 14.09 -15.32 12.28
N SER A 66 13.52 -15.58 13.46
CA SER A 66 13.87 -16.74 14.29
C SER A 66 13.19 -18.02 13.80
N THR A 67 11.91 -17.94 13.43
CA THR A 67 11.08 -19.10 13.03
C THR A 67 10.93 -19.26 11.52
N GLY A 68 11.26 -18.23 10.73
CA GLY A 68 10.99 -18.16 9.30
C GLY A 68 9.51 -18.07 8.93
N GLN A 69 8.61 -17.92 9.91
CA GLN A 69 7.17 -17.91 9.68
C GLN A 69 6.68 -16.51 9.30
N PRO A 70 5.81 -16.38 8.28
CA PRO A 70 5.21 -15.11 7.93
C PRO A 70 4.14 -14.71 8.95
N VAL A 71 4.12 -13.43 9.35
CA VAL A 71 3.02 -12.86 10.14
C VAL A 71 1.74 -12.91 9.30
N PRO A 72 0.65 -13.53 9.80
CA PRO A 72 -0.61 -13.53 9.07
C PRO A 72 -1.13 -12.10 8.90
N ARG A 73 -1.71 -11.81 7.73
CA ARG A 73 -2.26 -10.49 7.39
C ARG A 73 -3.71 -10.63 6.98
N SER A 74 -4.53 -9.62 7.30
CA SER A 74 -5.91 -9.58 6.84
C SER A 74 -5.99 -9.50 5.32
N ILE A 75 -7.04 -10.11 4.78
CA ILE A 75 -7.42 -9.99 3.37
C ILE A 75 -8.41 -8.84 3.28
N ILE A 76 -8.24 -8.01 2.26
CA ILE A 76 -9.25 -7.04 1.87
C ILE A 76 -9.53 -7.25 0.39
N ASP A 77 -10.81 -7.32 0.05
CA ASP A 77 -11.27 -7.35 -1.34
C ASP A 77 -11.85 -5.98 -1.65
N LEU A 78 -11.15 -5.25 -2.53
CA LEU A 78 -11.52 -3.90 -2.91
C LEU A 78 -12.30 -3.95 -4.23
N CYS A 79 -13.56 -3.53 -4.18
CA CYS A 79 -14.39 -3.37 -5.37
C CYS A 79 -14.28 -1.93 -5.87
N TYR A 80 -13.87 -1.77 -7.11
CA TYR A 80 -13.73 -0.47 -7.76
C TYR A 80 -14.75 -0.31 -8.86
N SER A 81 -15.49 0.79 -8.84
CA SER A 81 -16.19 1.25 -10.04
C SER A 81 -15.17 1.89 -11.00
N SER A 82 -15.23 1.49 -12.26
CA SER A 82 -14.52 2.17 -13.34
C SER A 82 -15.54 2.94 -14.17
N SER A 83 -15.40 4.25 -14.24
CA SER A 83 -16.18 5.10 -15.16
C SER A 83 -15.63 5.04 -16.58
N ASN A 84 -14.40 4.53 -16.77
CA ASN A 84 -13.77 4.41 -18.08
C ASN A 84 -13.62 2.94 -18.48
N SER A 85 -14.29 2.56 -19.58
CA SER A 85 -14.33 1.19 -20.08
C SER A 85 -13.04 0.76 -20.79
N ASP A 86 -12.22 1.73 -21.22
CA ASP A 86 -11.08 1.45 -22.09
C ASP A 86 -9.73 1.29 -21.36
N GLY A 87 -9.74 1.50 -20.03
CA GLY A 87 -8.60 1.27 -19.14
C GLY A 87 -7.45 2.28 -19.22
N THR A 88 -7.58 3.34 -20.02
CA THR A 88 -6.57 4.41 -20.16
C THR A 88 -6.90 5.62 -19.25
N PRO A 89 -5.93 6.45 -18.84
CA PRO A 89 -6.23 7.61 -17.98
C PRO A 89 -7.15 8.63 -18.67
N THR A 90 -7.89 9.38 -17.87
CA THR A 90 -8.70 10.55 -18.22
C THR A 90 -8.41 11.68 -17.23
N GLU A 91 -8.82 12.91 -17.55
CA GLU A 91 -8.67 14.02 -16.57
C GLU A 91 -9.43 13.77 -15.27
N ASN A 92 -10.53 12.99 -15.31
CA ASN A 92 -11.37 12.71 -14.14
C ASN A 92 -10.79 11.64 -13.21
N ASP A 93 -9.97 10.73 -13.72
CA ASP A 93 -9.41 9.60 -12.96
C ASP A 93 -7.87 9.60 -12.90
N LYS A 94 -7.19 10.61 -13.44
CA LYS A 94 -5.72 10.70 -13.47
C LYS A 94 -5.04 10.46 -12.12
N GLU A 95 -5.71 10.80 -11.00
CA GLU A 95 -5.20 10.57 -9.64
C GLU A 95 -5.12 9.09 -9.25
N THR A 96 -5.85 8.21 -9.93
CA THR A 96 -5.76 6.76 -9.73
C THR A 96 -4.59 6.15 -10.49
N PHE A 97 -3.95 6.91 -11.40
CA PHE A 97 -2.79 6.47 -12.16
C PHE A 97 -1.49 6.95 -11.50
N ARG A 98 -0.43 6.18 -11.73
CA ARG A 98 0.93 6.53 -11.31
C ARG A 98 1.91 6.24 -12.43
N THR A 99 2.91 7.11 -12.54
CA THR A 99 4.01 6.98 -13.50
C THR A 99 5.30 6.75 -12.74
N LEU A 100 6.05 5.72 -13.16
CA LEU A 100 7.44 5.54 -12.76
C LEU A 100 8.33 5.99 -13.92
N PHE A 101 9.34 6.80 -13.60
CA PHE A 101 10.29 7.32 -14.58
C PHE A 101 11.64 6.60 -14.42
N PRO A 102 12.29 6.19 -15.52
CA PRO A 102 13.64 5.65 -15.45
C PRO A 102 14.60 6.62 -14.77
N GLY A 103 15.51 6.09 -13.95
CA GLY A 103 16.50 6.90 -13.24
C GLY A 103 15.95 7.77 -12.10
N LYS A 104 14.63 7.82 -11.88
CA LYS A 104 14.01 8.53 -10.76
C LYS A 104 13.48 7.54 -9.74
N GLU A 105 13.88 7.74 -8.49
CA GLU A 105 13.34 6.97 -7.37
C GLU A 105 11.91 7.43 -7.04
N TYR A 106 11.02 6.47 -6.80
CA TYR A 106 9.67 6.71 -6.31
C TYR A 106 9.53 6.14 -4.90
N LEU A 107 9.11 6.99 -3.95
CA LEU A 107 8.96 6.61 -2.56
C LEU A 107 7.50 6.32 -2.22
N ILE A 108 7.25 5.17 -1.61
CA ILE A 108 5.98 4.84 -0.96
C ILE A 108 6.24 4.75 0.54
N GLU A 109 5.29 5.23 1.34
CA GLU A 109 5.32 5.12 2.79
C GLU A 109 4.18 4.20 3.25
N ALA A 110 4.53 3.15 3.99
CA ALA A 110 3.57 2.33 4.72
C ALA A 110 3.66 2.69 6.20
N ASN A 111 2.61 3.29 6.72
CA ASN A 111 2.62 3.83 8.06
C ASN A 111 1.72 3.04 9.01
N PHE A 112 2.26 2.75 10.19
CA PHE A 112 1.50 2.32 11.35
C PHE A 112 1.35 3.54 12.26
N TYR A 113 0.10 3.89 12.57
CA TYR A 113 -0.23 4.98 13.47
C TYR A 113 -1.09 4.46 14.62
N PRO A 114 -0.91 4.99 15.85
CA PRO A 114 -1.86 4.74 16.91
C PRO A 114 -3.17 5.47 16.58
N LEU A 115 -4.29 4.80 16.82
CA LEU A 115 -5.62 5.37 16.67
C LEU A 115 -6.27 5.52 18.03
N LEU A 116 -6.88 6.67 18.27
CA LEU A 116 -7.68 6.88 19.46
C LEU A 116 -8.99 6.10 19.30
N SER A 117 -9.24 5.16 20.19
CA SER A 117 -10.33 4.20 20.10
C SER A 117 -11.13 4.16 21.40
N LEU A 118 -12.42 3.90 21.27
CA LEU A 118 -13.31 3.67 22.39
C LEU A 118 -13.24 2.20 22.81
N PRO A 119 -13.37 1.88 24.11
CA PRO A 119 -13.53 0.51 24.55
C PRO A 119 -14.77 -0.10 23.87
N LEU A 120 -14.71 -1.40 23.59
CA LEU A 120 -15.88 -2.13 23.12
C LEU A 120 -16.91 -2.21 24.25
N PHE A 121 -18.16 -1.90 23.94
CA PHE A 121 -19.29 -2.06 24.87
C PHE A 121 -20.50 -2.61 24.10
N ASP A 122 -21.41 -3.30 24.80
CA ASP A 122 -22.66 -3.77 24.20
C ASP A 122 -23.56 -2.56 23.91
N ASP A 123 -23.87 -2.37 22.63
CA ASP A 123 -24.71 -1.30 22.08
C ASP A 123 -26.09 -1.81 21.67
N ARG A 124 -26.39 -3.10 21.88
CA ARG A 124 -27.67 -3.69 21.49
C ARG A 124 -28.83 -3.04 22.23
N GLY A 125 -29.79 -2.56 21.44
CA GLY A 125 -31.01 -1.92 21.93
C GLY A 125 -30.86 -0.44 22.26
N MET A 126 -29.67 0.15 22.08
CA MET A 126 -29.48 1.59 22.26
C MET A 126 -29.94 2.37 21.04
N THR A 127 -30.55 3.52 21.31
CA THR A 127 -30.80 4.57 20.30
C THR A 127 -29.50 5.28 19.93
N GLY A 128 -29.50 6.00 18.81
CA GLY A 128 -28.31 6.77 18.37
C GLY A 128 -27.87 7.84 19.39
N GLU A 129 -28.82 8.44 20.11
CA GLU A 129 -28.54 9.42 21.17
C GLU A 129 -27.92 8.78 22.41
N GLU A 130 -28.44 7.63 22.86
CA GLU A 130 -27.87 6.85 23.97
C GLU A 130 -26.46 6.35 23.64
N LEU A 131 -26.25 5.92 22.38
CA LEU A 131 -24.93 5.51 21.89
C LEU A 131 -23.94 6.69 21.97
N ALA A 132 -24.32 7.86 21.44
CA ALA A 132 -23.46 9.04 21.44
C ALA A 132 -23.12 9.50 22.87
N GLN A 133 -24.11 9.56 23.76
CA GLN A 133 -23.89 9.90 25.17
C GLN A 133 -22.95 8.90 25.85
N LYS A 134 -23.15 7.60 25.60
CA LYS A 134 -22.28 6.56 26.16
C LYS A 134 -20.86 6.67 25.63
N GLN A 135 -20.68 6.89 24.33
CA GLN A 135 -19.36 7.09 23.72
C GLN A 135 -18.63 8.32 24.27
N ASP A 136 -19.33 9.40 24.59
CA ASP A 136 -18.76 10.61 25.19
C ASP A 136 -18.28 10.38 26.63
N THR A 137 -18.93 9.47 27.38
CA THR A 137 -18.52 9.14 28.75
C THR A 137 -17.36 8.15 28.85
N LEU A 138 -17.06 7.43 27.77
CA LEU A 138 -16.08 6.36 27.81
C LEU A 138 -14.65 6.89 27.67
N PRO A 139 -13.69 6.37 28.47
CA PRO A 139 -12.30 6.72 28.32
C PRO A 139 -11.81 6.29 26.95
N ARG A 140 -11.02 7.13 26.29
CA ARG A 140 -10.42 6.81 25.01
C ARG A 140 -9.04 6.20 25.23
N THR A 141 -8.73 5.13 24.50
CA THR A 141 -7.44 4.44 24.58
C THR A 141 -6.76 4.42 23.22
N TRP A 142 -5.43 4.48 23.21
CA TRP A 142 -4.68 4.29 21.97
C TRP A 142 -4.69 2.81 21.59
N LYS A 143 -4.98 2.53 20.32
CA LYS A 143 -4.93 1.20 19.73
C LYS A 143 -4.04 1.22 18.51
N TRP A 144 -3.23 0.17 18.37
CA TRP A 144 -2.41 -0.05 17.20
C TRP A 144 -3.09 -1.06 16.27
N PRO A 145 -3.71 -0.62 15.17
CA PRO A 145 -4.33 -1.54 14.23
C PRO A 145 -3.25 -2.37 13.52
N ARG A 146 -3.60 -3.60 13.12
CA ARG A 146 -2.79 -4.48 12.25
C ARG A 146 -1.46 -4.99 12.84
N VAL A 147 -1.21 -4.75 14.13
CA VAL A 147 0.01 -5.26 14.81
C VAL A 147 -0.26 -6.39 15.81
N GLY A 148 -1.52 -6.81 15.94
CA GLY A 148 -1.93 -7.80 16.97
C GLY A 148 -1.23 -9.15 16.86
N LEU A 149 -0.82 -9.54 15.65
CA LEU A 149 -0.20 -10.84 15.35
C LEU A 149 1.34 -10.84 15.38
N PHE A 150 1.96 -9.71 15.73
CA PHE A 150 3.38 -9.66 16.02
C PHE A 150 3.61 -10.07 17.48
N GLU A 151 4.64 -10.87 17.70
CA GLU A 151 5.06 -11.37 19.01
C GLU A 151 6.05 -10.39 19.64
N ASP A 152 5.98 -10.27 20.96
CA ASP A 152 6.83 -9.35 21.71
C ASP A 152 8.29 -9.77 21.69
N GLY A 153 9.20 -8.81 21.50
CA GLY A 153 10.64 -9.04 21.48
C GLY A 153 11.18 -9.70 20.21
N GLU A 154 10.32 -10.15 19.31
CA GLU A 154 10.72 -10.82 18.07
C GLU A 154 11.18 -9.84 16.99
N THR A 155 12.04 -10.33 16.10
CA THR A 155 12.58 -9.55 14.97
C THR A 155 11.94 -9.98 13.65
N TYR A 156 11.41 -9.00 12.92
CA TYR A 156 10.70 -9.21 11.67
C TYR A 156 11.45 -8.60 10.50
N GLU A 157 11.63 -9.39 9.44
CA GLU A 157 12.13 -8.91 8.15
C GLU A 157 10.96 -8.49 7.25
N VAL A 158 11.08 -7.32 6.64
CA VAL A 158 10.07 -6.74 5.75
C VAL A 158 10.37 -7.13 4.31
N GLY A 159 9.39 -7.71 3.62
CA GLY A 159 9.52 -8.06 2.21
C GLY A 159 8.32 -7.58 1.39
N VAL A 160 8.31 -7.99 0.12
CA VAL A 160 7.19 -7.76 -0.79
C VAL A 160 6.56 -9.11 -1.13
N SER A 161 5.24 -9.19 -1.05
CA SER A 161 4.50 -10.39 -1.48
C SER A 161 4.75 -10.70 -2.94
N LYS A 162 4.94 -11.97 -3.30
CA LYS A 162 4.98 -12.44 -4.70
C LYS A 162 3.69 -12.14 -5.49
N LYS A 163 2.59 -11.87 -4.78
CA LYS A 163 1.32 -11.42 -5.38
C LYS A 163 1.27 -9.91 -5.64
N ALA A 164 2.18 -9.14 -5.06
CA ALA A 164 2.34 -7.74 -5.39
C ALA A 164 3.01 -7.67 -6.76
N VAL A 165 2.24 -7.35 -7.78
CA VAL A 165 2.73 -7.15 -9.14
C VAL A 165 2.07 -5.92 -9.71
N VAL A 166 2.68 -5.30 -10.72
CA VAL A 166 1.96 -4.42 -11.64
C VAL A 166 1.35 -5.30 -12.71
N GLY A 167 0.04 -5.51 -12.63
CA GLY A 167 -0.68 -6.45 -13.50
C GLY A 167 -0.96 -5.92 -14.91
N ARG A 168 -1.14 -4.60 -15.05
CA ARG A 168 -1.40 -3.92 -16.33
C ARG A 168 -0.74 -2.55 -16.30
N TRP A 169 -0.13 -2.15 -17.41
CA TRP A 169 0.60 -0.91 -17.54
C TRP A 169 0.63 -0.43 -18.99
N MET A 170 1.01 0.83 -19.19
CA MET A 170 1.21 1.48 -20.48
C MET A 170 2.61 2.09 -20.49
N GLU A 171 3.19 2.20 -21.67
CA GLU A 171 4.44 2.93 -21.87
C GLU A 171 4.16 4.42 -22.09
N GLY A 172 5.02 5.28 -21.56
CA GLY A 172 4.86 6.73 -21.58
C GLY A 172 4.47 7.30 -20.22
N SER A 173 4.51 8.63 -20.12
CA SER A 173 4.07 9.34 -18.91
C SER A 173 2.56 9.53 -18.88
N LEU A 174 2.00 9.78 -17.69
CA LEU A 174 0.58 10.08 -17.53
C LEU A 174 0.17 11.30 -18.36
N GLU A 175 1.04 12.32 -18.39
CA GLU A 175 0.86 13.54 -19.15
C GLU A 175 0.81 13.27 -20.66
N ASP A 176 1.73 12.45 -21.18
CA ASP A 176 1.75 12.05 -22.60
C ASP A 176 0.51 11.25 -22.97
N LEU A 177 0.09 10.33 -22.10
CA LEU A 177 -1.09 9.49 -22.30
C LEU A 177 -2.38 10.32 -22.32
N LEU A 178 -2.50 11.30 -21.42
CA LEU A 178 -3.63 12.24 -21.40
C LEU A 178 -3.63 13.13 -22.66
N ALA A 179 -2.47 13.66 -23.06
CA ALA A 179 -2.33 14.47 -24.27
C ALA A 179 -2.72 13.67 -25.53
N MET A 180 -2.24 12.44 -25.64
CA MET A 180 -2.56 11.51 -26.72
C MET A 180 -4.07 11.22 -26.77
N LYS A 181 -4.70 10.97 -25.62
CA LYS A 181 -6.15 10.73 -25.54
C LYS A 181 -6.96 11.96 -25.95
N ARG A 182 -6.55 13.18 -25.56
CA ARG A 182 -7.18 14.42 -26.01
C ARG A 182 -7.09 14.55 -27.52
N SER A 183 -5.90 14.40 -28.11
CA SER A 183 -5.72 14.51 -29.57
C SER A 183 -6.53 13.48 -30.34
N TRP A 184 -6.68 12.27 -29.81
CA TRP A 184 -7.56 11.24 -30.37
C TRP A 184 -9.05 11.62 -30.30
N LEU A 185 -9.53 12.11 -29.14
CA LEU A 185 -10.92 12.56 -28.96
C LEU A 185 -11.29 13.73 -29.90
N PHE A 186 -10.33 14.59 -30.23
CA PHE A 186 -10.51 15.70 -31.19
C PHE A 186 -10.27 15.30 -32.65
N GLY A 187 -10.06 14.01 -32.95
CA GLY A 187 -9.85 13.54 -34.33
C GLY A 187 -8.55 14.01 -34.98
N LEU A 188 -7.61 14.54 -34.19
CA LEU A 188 -6.33 15.05 -34.66
C LEU A 188 -5.32 13.92 -34.93
N VAL A 189 -5.59 12.73 -34.40
CA VAL A 189 -4.71 11.56 -34.48
C VAL A 189 -5.53 10.29 -34.80
N LYS A 190 -5.00 9.43 -35.69
CA LYS A 190 -5.66 8.17 -36.11
C LYS A 190 -5.70 7.13 -34.97
N SER A 191 -6.68 6.22 -35.02
CA SER A 191 -6.89 5.16 -34.02
C SER A 191 -5.69 4.24 -33.76
N ALA A 192 -4.74 4.13 -34.70
CA ALA A 192 -3.52 3.33 -34.56
C ALA A 192 -2.51 3.87 -33.52
N GLN A 193 -2.76 5.04 -32.93
CA GLN A 193 -1.91 5.67 -31.91
C GLN A 193 -2.54 5.68 -30.51
N LYS A 194 -3.52 4.80 -30.25
CA LYS A 194 -4.06 4.64 -28.89
C LYS A 194 -2.99 4.04 -27.96
N PRO A 195 -2.92 4.44 -26.68
CA PRO A 195 -2.06 3.78 -25.71
C PRO A 195 -2.31 2.27 -25.66
N GLU A 196 -1.25 1.50 -25.84
CA GLU A 196 -1.31 0.05 -25.69
C GLU A 196 -1.24 -0.31 -24.21
N ILE A 197 -2.25 -1.03 -23.72
CA ILE A 197 -2.24 -1.60 -22.37
C ILE A 197 -1.55 -2.96 -22.43
N LYS A 198 -0.36 -3.03 -21.85
CA LYS A 198 0.43 -4.26 -21.74
C LYS A 198 -0.06 -5.08 -20.54
N GLY A 199 -0.39 -6.35 -20.78
CA GLY A 199 -0.85 -7.30 -19.75
C GLY A 199 0.27 -8.18 -19.16
N THR A 200 1.52 -7.97 -19.58
CA THR A 200 2.68 -8.66 -19.01
C THR A 200 2.95 -8.12 -17.61
N LYS A 201 2.87 -9.01 -16.61
CA LYS A 201 3.07 -8.65 -15.20
C LYS A 201 4.49 -8.17 -14.97
N ILE A 202 4.64 -7.09 -14.21
CA ILE A 202 5.94 -6.64 -13.69
C ILE A 202 6.06 -7.09 -12.25
N GLU A 203 7.03 -7.95 -11.99
CA GLU A 203 7.37 -8.41 -10.64
C GLU A 203 8.35 -7.44 -9.99
N TYR A 204 8.22 -7.26 -8.67
CA TYR A 204 9.15 -6.46 -7.89
C TYR A 204 10.40 -7.29 -7.56
N THR A 205 11.58 -6.75 -7.88
CA THR A 205 12.85 -7.35 -7.50
C THR A 205 13.36 -6.66 -6.23
N ILE A 206 13.40 -7.38 -5.11
CA ILE A 206 13.88 -6.84 -3.84
C ILE A 206 15.42 -6.80 -3.88
N GLU A 207 16.01 -5.60 -3.84
CA GLU A 207 17.45 -5.39 -3.74
C GLU A 207 17.90 -5.26 -2.30
N LYS A 208 17.10 -4.56 -1.48
CA LYS A 208 17.39 -4.34 -0.07
C LYS A 208 16.14 -4.57 0.76
N THR A 209 16.31 -5.37 1.81
CA THR A 209 15.33 -5.58 2.88
C THR A 209 15.73 -4.80 4.13
N THR A 210 14.82 -4.72 5.09
CA THR A 210 15.04 -4.15 6.41
C THR A 210 14.41 -5.03 7.48
N LYS A 211 14.85 -4.85 8.72
CA LYS A 211 14.38 -5.58 9.89
C LYS A 211 13.97 -4.60 10.96
N PHE A 212 13.06 -5.02 11.83
CA PHE A 212 12.78 -4.30 13.06
C PHE A 212 12.46 -5.27 14.19
N ILE A 213 12.77 -4.86 15.41
CA ILE A 213 12.36 -5.52 16.64
C ILE A 213 10.98 -4.98 17.01
N PHE A 214 10.02 -5.87 17.26
CA PHE A 214 8.70 -5.48 17.71
C PHE A 214 8.63 -5.50 19.24
N LYS A 215 8.12 -4.43 19.85
CA LYS A 215 7.93 -4.34 21.30
C LYS A 215 6.50 -3.94 21.62
N ARG A 216 5.87 -4.69 22.51
CA ARG A 216 4.55 -4.40 23.06
C ARG A 216 4.60 -4.37 24.59
N PRO A 217 3.79 -3.49 25.22
CA PRO A 217 3.76 -3.41 26.67
C PRO A 217 3.11 -4.63 27.34
N ASP A 218 2.10 -5.26 26.71
CA ASP A 218 1.38 -6.41 27.30
C ASP A 218 1.26 -7.61 26.34
N LYS A 219 1.37 -8.84 26.88
CA LYS A 219 1.35 -10.09 26.10
C LYS A 219 0.04 -10.37 25.35
N ASP A 220 -1.09 -9.85 25.82
CA ASP A 220 -2.40 -10.03 25.18
C ASP A 220 -2.63 -9.08 23.99
N GLY A 221 -1.66 -8.21 23.67
CA GLY A 221 -1.74 -7.26 22.57
C GLY A 221 -2.71 -6.10 22.82
N SER A 222 -3.28 -6.01 24.01
CA SER A 222 -3.92 -4.79 24.46
C SER A 222 -2.82 -3.80 24.86
N LEU A 223 -2.97 -2.54 24.48
CA LEU A 223 -2.44 -1.47 25.31
C LEU A 223 -3.43 -1.36 26.49
N ASN A 224 -3.33 -2.24 27.49
CA ASN A 224 -4.03 -2.02 28.76
C ASN A 224 -3.18 -1.01 29.53
N TRP A 225 -3.23 0.26 29.10
CA TRP A 225 -2.97 1.31 30.06
C TRP A 225 -4.12 1.28 31.08
N PRO A 226 -3.84 1.40 32.40
CA PRO A 226 -4.79 1.25 33.50
C PRO A 226 -6.16 1.89 33.29
#